data_AF-A0A7R6PG67-F1
#
_entry.id   AF-A0A7R6PG67-F1
#
_cell.length_a   1.000
_cell.length_b   1.000
_cell.length_c   1.000
_cell.angle_alpha   90.00
_cell.angle_beta   90.00
_cell.angle_gamma   90.00
#
_symmetry.space_group_name_H-M   'P 1'
#
loop_
_entity.id
_entity.type
_entity.pdbx_description
1 polymer ?
#
loop_
_entity_poly.entity_id
_entity_poly.type
_entity_poly.pdbx_seq_one_letter_code
_entity_poly.pdbx_strand_id
1 'polypeptide(L)'
;MKNFKKTILFLLTILLTTPIAHSSELSAYVEATLRKPLNLVVGPATQVVDFEMDGKTYVIVIADLSFNKNITPFNTKKKKLNRTSEKEITQAVKNTFIKLQNTKYKTKNEIVIIIFDKKLFGRTDNKTLRKFIFKGEFNKGRLVRVSRLE
;
A
#
# COMPACT_ATOMS: atom_id res chain seq x y z
N MET A 1 1.69 9.54 20.29
CA MET A 1 1.03 9.82 18.98
C MET A 1 1.53 11.06 18.22
N LYS A 2 2.03 12.12 18.88
CA LYS A 2 2.54 13.33 18.18
C LYS A 2 3.76 13.05 17.28
N ASN A 3 4.64 12.13 17.70
CA ASN A 3 5.85 11.79 16.96
C ASN A 3 5.56 10.94 15.72
N PHE A 4 4.63 9.98 15.80
CA PHE A 4 4.19 9.15 14.67
C PHE A 4 3.69 9.97 13.47
N LYS A 5 2.91 11.03 13.73
CA LYS A 5 2.42 11.93 12.68
C LYS A 5 3.56 12.70 12.01
N LYS A 6 4.54 13.16 12.79
CA LYS A 6 5.71 13.89 12.28
C LYS A 6 6.65 12.97 11.48
N THR A 7 6.87 11.74 11.93
CA THR A 7 7.71 10.76 11.25
C THR A 7 7.11 10.31 9.92
N ILE A 8 5.78 10.07 9.87
CA ILE A 8 5.09 9.78 8.61
C ILE A 8 5.15 10.96 7.64
N LEU A 9 4.93 12.18 8.15
CA LEU A 9 5.01 13.38 7.34
C LEU A 9 6.41 13.59 6.76
N PHE A 10 7.45 13.34 7.57
CA PHE A 10 8.85 13.41 7.17
C PHE A 10 9.21 12.36 6.11
N LEU A 11 8.76 11.10 6.29
CA LEU A 11 8.92 10.04 5.29
C LEU A 11 8.21 10.36 3.97
N LEU A 12 6.99 10.90 4.04
CA LEU A 12 6.24 11.32 2.85
C LEU A 12 6.98 12.43 2.09
N THR A 13 7.60 13.39 2.77
CA THR A 13 8.43 14.42 2.10
C THR A 13 9.67 13.83 1.45
N ILE A 14 10.37 12.89 2.11
CA ILE A 14 11.57 12.25 1.53
C ILE A 14 11.21 11.42 0.29
N LEU A 15 10.09 10.69 0.31
CA LEU A 15 9.57 9.93 -0.84
C LEU A 15 9.25 10.78 -2.08
N LEU A 16 8.98 12.08 -1.90
CA LEU A 16 8.60 12.99 -2.98
C LEU A 16 9.81 13.70 -3.61
N THR A 17 10.91 13.86 -2.86
CA THR A 17 12.06 14.67 -3.28
C THR A 17 13.27 13.85 -3.72
N THR A 18 13.26 12.54 -3.50
CA THR A 18 14.39 11.68 -3.86
C THR A 18 13.95 10.60 -4.85
N PRO A 19 14.68 10.39 -5.96
CA PRO A 19 14.47 9.22 -6.82
C PRO A 19 15.01 8.01 -6.05
N ILE A 20 14.23 7.47 -5.11
CA ILE A 20 14.69 6.35 -4.27
C ILE A 20 14.62 5.06 -5.08
N ALA A 21 15.76 4.72 -5.67
CA ALA A 21 16.21 3.34 -5.68
C ALA A 21 16.45 2.92 -4.22
N HIS A 22 15.77 1.83 -3.83
CA HIS A 22 15.94 0.92 -2.68
C HIS A 22 14.54 0.49 -2.22
N SER A 23 13.78 -0.18 -3.10
CA SER A 23 12.72 -1.04 -2.61
C SER A 23 13.41 -2.23 -1.94
N SER A 24 13.18 -2.41 -0.63
CA SER A 24 13.60 -3.66 -0.01
C SER A 24 12.89 -4.82 -0.72
N GLU A 25 13.44 -6.03 -0.61
CA GLU A 25 12.79 -7.21 -1.15
C GLU A 25 11.36 -7.41 -0.56
N LEU A 26 11.07 -6.92 0.65
CA LEU A 26 9.73 -6.94 1.23
C LEU A 26 8.80 -5.97 0.52
N SER A 27 9.24 -4.73 0.30
CA SER A 27 8.50 -3.74 -0.48
C SER A 27 8.20 -4.24 -1.89
N ALA A 28 9.20 -4.79 -2.59
CA ALA A 28 9.02 -5.36 -3.92
C ALA A 28 8.03 -6.53 -3.91
N TYR A 29 8.08 -7.38 -2.89
CA TYR A 29 7.16 -8.51 -2.74
C TYR A 29 5.71 -8.06 -2.49
N VAL A 30 5.52 -7.10 -1.60
CA VAL A 30 4.20 -6.52 -1.29
C VAL A 30 3.64 -5.85 -2.55
N GLU A 31 4.45 -5.08 -3.26
CA GLU A 31 4.06 -4.48 -4.54
C GLU A 31 3.63 -5.55 -5.55
N ALA A 32 4.46 -6.56 -5.81
CA ALA A 32 4.18 -7.63 -6.76
C ALA A 32 2.89 -8.39 -6.42
N THR A 33 2.64 -8.60 -5.13
CA THR A 33 1.46 -9.34 -4.65
C THR A 33 0.18 -8.53 -4.77
N LEU A 34 0.25 -7.21 -4.51
CA LEU A 34 -0.89 -6.29 -4.62
C LEU A 34 -1.14 -5.82 -6.05
N ARG A 35 -0.14 -5.92 -6.94
CA ARG A 35 -0.18 -5.40 -8.30
C ARG A 35 -1.36 -5.91 -9.12
N LYS A 36 -1.49 -7.23 -9.28
CA LYS A 36 -2.58 -7.82 -10.08
C LYS A 36 -3.97 -7.62 -9.44
N PRO A 37 -4.16 -7.87 -8.13
CA PRO A 37 -5.47 -7.67 -7.49
C PRO A 37 -5.97 -6.22 -7.53
N LEU A 38 -5.07 -5.24 -7.37
CA LEU A 38 -5.43 -3.82 -7.30
C LEU A 38 -5.17 -3.06 -8.61
N ASN A 39 -4.69 -3.73 -9.65
CA ASN A 39 -4.26 -3.13 -10.93
C ASN A 39 -3.27 -1.97 -10.75
N LEU A 40 -2.30 -2.16 -9.86
CA LEU A 40 -1.28 -1.14 -9.61
C LEU A 40 -0.41 -0.95 -10.86
N VAL A 41 -0.22 0.30 -11.28
CA VAL A 41 0.62 0.65 -12.43
C VAL A 41 2.09 0.52 -12.04
N VAL A 42 2.91 -0.12 -12.89
CA VAL A 42 4.35 -0.28 -12.68
C VAL A 42 5.06 1.06 -12.87
N GLY A 43 6.09 1.33 -12.06
CA GLY A 43 6.92 2.53 -12.16
C GLY A 43 6.46 3.63 -11.21
N PRO A 44 6.77 4.91 -11.47
CA PRO A 44 6.65 6.01 -10.50
C PRO A 44 5.20 6.29 -10.04
N ALA A 45 4.21 5.69 -10.71
CA ALA A 45 2.81 5.74 -10.32
C ALA A 45 2.51 4.96 -9.03
N THR A 46 3.26 3.89 -8.74
CA THR A 46 3.17 3.09 -7.52
C THR A 46 4.49 3.17 -6.77
N GLN A 47 4.45 3.63 -5.53
CA GLN A 47 5.63 3.66 -4.65
C GLN A 47 5.35 2.75 -3.46
N VAL A 48 6.27 1.82 -3.19
CA VAL A 48 6.21 0.97 -2.00
C VAL A 48 7.49 1.12 -1.22
N VAL A 49 7.36 1.50 0.05
CA VAL A 49 8.48 1.74 0.96
C VAL A 49 8.19 1.06 2.28
N ASP A 50 9.21 0.44 2.86
CA ASP A 50 9.12 -0.20 4.16
C ASP A 50 10.18 0.31 5.12
N PHE A 51 9.85 0.28 6.41
CA PHE A 51 10.74 0.66 7.50
C PHE A 51 10.32 -0.05 8.79
N GLU A 52 11.23 -0.10 9.74
CA GLU A 52 10.99 -0.68 11.05
C GLU A 52 10.89 0.41 12.12
N MET A 53 9.90 0.29 13.00
CA MET A 53 9.68 1.22 14.11
C MET A 53 8.85 0.51 15.20
N ASP A 54 9.15 0.77 16.47
CA ASP A 54 8.41 0.22 17.62
C ASP A 54 8.26 -1.33 17.57
N GLY A 55 9.30 -2.04 17.08
CA GLY A 55 9.29 -3.50 16.93
C GLY A 55 8.39 -4.04 15.82
N LYS A 56 7.85 -3.17 14.96
CA LYS A 56 6.95 -3.50 13.84
C LYS A 56 7.59 -3.13 12.52
N THR A 57 7.25 -3.86 11.46
CA THR A 57 7.57 -3.44 10.11
C THR A 57 6.38 -2.76 9.47
N TYR A 58 6.56 -1.53 9.03
CA TYR A 58 5.57 -0.76 8.28
C TYR A 58 5.90 -0.85 6.80
N VAL A 59 4.90 -1.15 5.97
CA VAL A 59 4.99 -1.11 4.51
C VAL A 59 3.96 -0.11 4.01
N ILE A 60 4.43 1.01 3.49
CA ILE A 60 3.62 2.06 2.89
C ILE A 60 3.53 1.82 1.39
N VAL A 61 2.31 1.72 0.88
CA VAL A 61 1.97 1.60 -0.53
C VAL A 61 1.25 2.89 -0.94
N ILE A 62 1.83 3.65 -1.85
CA ILE A 62 1.22 4.84 -2.44
C ILE A 62 0.91 4.52 -3.89
N ALA A 63 -0.36 4.45 -4.27
CA ALA A 63 -0.77 4.06 -5.62
C ALA A 63 -2.09 4.71 -6.03
N ASP A 64 -2.29 4.89 -7.34
CA ASP A 64 -3.60 5.30 -7.87
C ASP A 64 -4.55 4.10 -7.93
N LEU A 65 -5.56 4.07 -7.04
CA LEU A 65 -6.56 3.00 -6.98
C LEU A 65 -7.78 3.28 -7.87
N SER A 66 -7.66 4.26 -8.76
CA SER A 66 -8.75 4.69 -9.64
C SER A 66 -8.56 4.24 -11.10
N PHE A 67 -7.43 3.60 -11.43
CA PHE A 67 -7.17 3.04 -12.76
C PHE A 67 -8.00 1.76 -13.01
N ASN A 68 -8.68 1.73 -14.15
CA ASN A 68 -9.65 0.69 -14.52
C ASN A 68 -9.00 -0.44 -15.34
N LYS A 69 -9.50 -1.68 -15.19
CA LYS A 69 -9.11 -2.89 -15.92
C LYS A 69 -9.38 -2.85 -17.44
N ASN A 70 -10.21 -1.94 -17.96
CA ASN A 70 -10.70 -1.97 -19.34
C ASN A 70 -10.83 -0.58 -19.99
N ILE A 71 -9.72 0.15 -20.14
CA ILE A 71 -9.71 1.39 -20.96
C ILE A 71 -8.88 1.11 -22.21
N THR A 72 -9.56 0.73 -23.29
CA THR A 72 -9.02 0.89 -24.65
C THR A 72 -8.89 2.38 -24.97
N PRO A 73 -7.77 2.84 -25.56
CA PRO A 73 -7.41 4.26 -25.56
C PRO A 73 -8.21 5.18 -26.50
N PHE A 74 -9.25 4.69 -27.19
CA PHE A 74 -9.84 5.42 -28.33
C PHE A 74 -11.37 5.52 -28.38
N ASN A 75 -12.10 5.44 -27.26
CA ASN A 75 -13.55 5.73 -27.34
C ASN A 75 -14.13 6.64 -26.26
N THR A 76 -14.66 7.75 -26.78
CA THR A 76 -15.29 8.90 -26.17
C THR A 76 -16.58 8.52 -25.44
N LYS A 77 -16.53 8.59 -24.12
CA LYS A 77 -17.62 8.98 -23.21
C LYS A 77 -16.98 9.15 -21.84
N LYS A 78 -17.30 10.22 -21.10
CA LYS A 78 -16.84 10.44 -19.71
C LYS A 78 -17.31 9.24 -18.85
N LYS A 79 -16.56 8.14 -18.87
CA LYS A 79 -16.86 6.94 -18.10
C LYS A 79 -16.51 7.21 -16.66
N LYS A 80 -17.50 7.05 -15.79
CA LYS A 80 -17.37 7.10 -14.33
C LYS A 80 -16.16 6.22 -13.95
N LEU A 81 -15.10 6.82 -13.40
CA LEU A 81 -13.97 6.05 -12.88
C LEU A 81 -14.51 5.10 -11.80
N ASN A 82 -14.59 3.82 -12.11
CA ASN A 82 -14.88 2.79 -11.12
C ASN A 82 -13.60 2.57 -10.31
N ARG A 83 -13.58 3.11 -9.10
CA ARG A 83 -12.46 2.95 -8.15
C ARG A 83 -12.46 1.53 -7.60
N THR A 84 -11.29 1.03 -7.20
CA THR A 84 -11.18 -0.23 -6.45
C THR A 84 -12.00 -0.14 -5.17
N SER A 85 -12.87 -1.14 -4.98
CA SER A 85 -13.74 -1.22 -3.82
C SER A 85 -12.94 -1.56 -2.55
N GLU A 86 -13.49 -1.18 -1.41
CA GLU A 86 -12.89 -1.48 -0.11
C GLU A 86 -12.76 -2.98 0.17
N LYS A 87 -13.75 -3.75 -0.30
CA LYS A 87 -13.77 -5.21 -0.19
C LYS A 87 -12.63 -5.83 -0.98
N GLU A 88 -12.39 -5.37 -2.21
CA GLU A 88 -11.26 -5.81 -3.04
C GLU A 88 -9.91 -5.47 -2.38
N ILE A 89 -9.77 -4.27 -1.84
CA ILE A 89 -8.55 -3.84 -1.12
C ILE A 89 -8.30 -4.73 0.10
N THR A 90 -9.35 -4.95 0.91
CA THR A 90 -9.26 -5.79 2.10
C THR A 90 -8.86 -7.22 1.73
N GLN A 91 -9.45 -7.80 0.69
CA GLN A 91 -9.14 -9.16 0.26
C GLN A 91 -7.72 -9.25 -0.31
N ALA A 92 -7.28 -8.29 -1.13
CA ALA A 92 -5.93 -8.26 -1.67
C ALA A 92 -4.87 -8.19 -0.56
N VAL A 93 -5.10 -7.37 0.46
CA VAL A 93 -4.19 -7.25 1.60
C VAL A 93 -4.19 -8.51 2.47
N LYS A 94 -5.35 -9.11 2.76
CA LYS A 94 -5.43 -10.41 3.45
C LYS A 94 -4.63 -11.49 2.70
N ASN A 95 -4.81 -11.58 1.38
CA ASN A 95 -4.06 -12.52 0.56
C ASN A 95 -2.55 -12.24 0.58
N THR A 96 -2.16 -10.97 0.68
CA THR A 96 -0.74 -10.57 0.82
C THR A 96 -0.15 -11.07 2.14
N PHE A 97 -0.85 -10.90 3.26
CA PHE A 97 -0.41 -11.45 4.55
C PHE A 97 -0.31 -12.98 4.55
N ILE A 98 -1.28 -13.68 3.93
CA ILE A 98 -1.23 -15.15 3.79
C ILE A 98 0.00 -15.57 2.97
N LYS A 99 0.30 -14.85 1.91
CA LYS A 99 1.47 -15.12 1.07
C LYS A 99 2.80 -14.84 1.80
N LEU A 100 2.87 -13.77 2.60
CA LEU A 100 4.03 -13.43 3.43
C LEU A 100 4.42 -14.54 4.43
N GLN A 101 3.45 -15.30 4.94
CA GLN A 101 3.73 -16.46 5.82
C GLN A 101 4.63 -17.51 5.16
N ASN A 102 4.59 -17.65 3.84
CA ASN A 102 5.39 -18.62 3.08
C ASN A 102 6.73 -18.05 2.59
N THR A 103 7.18 -16.93 3.15
CA THR A 103 8.42 -16.24 2.73
C THR A 103 9.43 -16.17 3.87
N LYS A 104 10.63 -15.66 3.56
CA LYS A 104 11.65 -15.36 4.57
C LYS A 104 11.22 -14.31 5.60
N TYR A 105 10.15 -13.54 5.32
CA TYR A 105 9.60 -12.52 6.23
C TYR A 105 8.72 -13.08 7.35
N LYS A 106 8.51 -14.41 7.39
CA LYS A 106 7.77 -15.10 8.45
C LYS A 106 8.35 -14.87 9.86
N THR A 107 9.61 -14.46 9.98
CA THR A 107 10.25 -14.20 11.28
C THR A 107 9.77 -12.89 11.92
N LYS A 108 9.05 -12.03 11.17
CA LYS A 108 8.54 -10.76 11.68
C LYS A 108 7.23 -10.98 12.44
N ASN A 109 7.19 -10.59 13.71
CA ASN A 109 6.02 -10.77 14.57
C ASN A 109 4.83 -9.89 14.16
N GLU A 110 5.08 -8.68 13.65
CA GLU A 110 4.02 -7.76 13.24
C GLU A 110 4.41 -6.97 11.99
N ILE A 111 3.54 -7.00 10.98
CA ILE A 111 3.68 -6.21 9.74
C ILE A 111 2.42 -5.35 9.57
N VAL A 112 2.61 -4.05 9.32
CA VAL A 112 1.55 -3.08 9.08
C VAL A 112 1.62 -2.61 7.63
N ILE A 113 0.59 -2.88 6.84
CA ILE A 113 0.47 -2.39 5.46
C ILE A 113 -0.44 -1.17 5.45
N ILE A 114 0.06 -0.04 4.95
CA ILE A 114 -0.66 1.23 4.81
C ILE A 114 -0.79 1.55 3.32
N ILE A 115 -2.02 1.57 2.79
CA ILE A 115 -2.28 1.92 1.40
C ILE A 115 -2.84 3.34 1.33
N PHE A 116 -2.18 4.21 0.57
CA PHE A 116 -2.63 5.57 0.24
C PHE A 116 -3.08 5.66 -1.23
N ASP A 117 -4.31 6.12 -1.46
CA ASP A 117 -4.85 6.38 -2.80
C ASP A 117 -4.30 7.70 -3.37
N LYS A 118 -3.39 7.64 -4.35
CA LYS A 118 -2.50 8.71 -4.87
C LYS A 118 -3.21 9.89 -5.57
N LYS A 119 -4.54 10.03 -5.51
CA LYS A 119 -5.21 11.25 -6.03
C LYS A 119 -4.73 12.57 -5.42
N LEU A 120 -3.94 12.53 -4.35
CA LEU A 120 -3.50 13.70 -3.57
C LEU A 120 -2.33 14.49 -4.15
N PHE A 121 -1.48 13.94 -5.01
CA PHE A 121 -0.26 14.67 -5.39
C PHE A 121 -0.46 15.67 -6.55
N GLY A 122 -1.65 15.74 -7.13
CA GLY A 122 -1.95 16.63 -8.26
C GLY A 122 -3.28 17.38 -8.21
N ARG A 123 -4.04 17.28 -7.10
CA ARG A 123 -5.31 18.03 -6.94
C ARG A 123 -5.31 18.76 -5.61
N THR A 124 -5.35 20.09 -5.69
CA THR A 124 -5.51 21.06 -4.57
C THR A 124 -6.85 20.94 -3.84
N ASP A 125 -7.74 20.05 -4.30
CA ASP A 125 -9.05 19.84 -3.70
C ASP A 125 -8.92 18.86 -2.53
N ASN A 126 -8.55 19.44 -1.40
CA ASN A 126 -8.10 18.85 -0.13
C ASN A 126 -9.13 17.98 0.61
N LYS A 127 -10.03 17.27 -0.08
CA LYS A 127 -11.09 16.47 0.56
C LYS A 127 -10.81 14.98 0.38
N THR A 128 -10.26 14.42 1.46
CA THR A 128 -10.09 13.00 1.81
C THR A 128 -8.95 12.23 1.14
N LEU A 129 -7.78 12.28 1.78
CA LEU A 129 -6.76 11.22 1.78
C LEU A 129 -7.43 9.91 2.19
N ARG A 130 -7.74 9.04 1.24
CA ARG A 130 -8.22 7.69 1.55
C ARG A 130 -7.01 6.81 1.85
N LYS A 131 -6.90 6.42 3.11
CA LYS A 131 -5.89 5.46 3.57
C LYS A 131 -6.57 4.19 4.05
N PHE A 132 -5.88 3.07 3.90
CA PHE A 132 -6.29 1.80 4.49
C PHE A 132 -5.13 1.23 5.26
N ILE A 133 -5.34 0.97 6.53
CA ILE A 133 -4.29 0.46 7.42
C ILE A 133 -4.68 -0.95 7.82
N PHE A 134 -3.78 -1.90 7.61
CA PHE A 134 -3.97 -3.28 8.00
C PHE A 134 -2.77 -3.75 8.80
N LYS A 135 -3.03 -4.52 9.86
CA LYS A 135 -2.02 -5.16 10.69
C LYS A 135 -2.14 -6.67 10.56
N GLY A 136 -1.04 -7.32 10.17
CA GLY A 136 -0.87 -8.76 10.21
C GLY A 136 -0.03 -9.14 11.42
N GLU A 137 -0.58 -9.99 12.29
CA GLU A 137 0.10 -10.55 13.46
C GLU A 137 0.55 -11.97 13.12
N PHE A 138 1.83 -12.26 13.33
CA PHE A 138 2.45 -13.55 13.09
C PHE A 138 2.95 -14.14 14.41
N ASN A 139 2.70 -15.43 14.64
CA ASN A 139 3.24 -16.17 15.77
C ASN A 139 4.03 -17.37 15.23
N LYS A 140 5.33 -17.43 15.55
CA LYS A 140 6.26 -18.44 15.02
C LYS A 140 6.16 -18.58 13.49
N GLY A 141 5.97 -17.44 12.81
CA GLY A 141 5.83 -17.35 11.35
C GLY A 141 4.53 -17.84 10.74
N ARG A 142 3.50 -18.13 11.54
CA ARG A 142 2.14 -18.34 11.04
C ARG A 142 1.32 -17.07 11.21
N LEU A 143 0.57 -16.67 10.19
CA LEU A 143 -0.37 -15.56 10.29
C LEU A 143 -1.51 -15.95 11.24
N VAL A 144 -1.64 -15.22 12.35
CA VAL A 144 -2.66 -15.46 13.38
C VAL A 144 -3.87 -14.56 13.15
N ARG A 145 -3.64 -13.30 12.79
CA ARG A 145 -4.70 -12.31 12.68
C ARG A 145 -4.38 -11.26 11.62
N VAL A 146 -5.40 -10.86 10.87
CA VAL A 146 -5.38 -9.64 10.06
C VAL A 146 -6.45 -8.70 10.57
N SER A 147 -6.03 -7.55 11.09
CA SER A 147 -6.91 -6.50 11.61
C SER A 147 -6.84 -5.29 10.70
N ARG A 148 -7.98 -4.67 10.43
CA ARG A 148 -8.01 -3.33 9.84
C ARG A 148 -7.98 -2.29 10.97
N LEU A 149 -7.13 -1.27 10.82
CA LEU A 149 -7.03 -0.15 11.74
C LEU A 149 -7.69 1.08 11.10
N GLU A 150 -8.41 1.87 11.89
CA GLU A 150 -9.09 3.10 11.45
C GLU A 150 -8.15 4.31 11.40
#